data_AF-A0A2S1KRE2-F1
#
_entry.id   AF-A0A2S1KRE2-F1
#
_cell.length_a   1.000
_cell.length_b   1.000
_cell.length_c   1.000
_cell.angle_alpha   90.00
_cell.angle_beta   90.00
_cell.angle_gamma   90.00
#
_symmetry.space_group_name_H-M   'P 1'
#
loop_
_entity.id
_entity.type
_entity.pdbx_description
1 polymer ?
#
loop_
_entity_poly.entity_id
_entity_poly.type
_entity_poly.pdbx_seq_one_letter_code
_entity_poly.pdbx_strand_id
1 'polypeptide(L)' 'MHKAGEEKYLTDAHLDEAIEEEWAFIYPVAEGVATREEVETATLKGLQLLNGLASRKTEVRAKALAYELAKALSDDDI' A
#
# COMPACT_ATOMS: atom_id res chain seq x y z
N MET A 1 40.43 16.57 -3.29
CA MET A 1 40.39 15.30 -2.52
C MET A 1 38.96 15.11 -2.03
N HIS A 2 38.17 14.26 -2.70
CA HIS A 2 36.84 13.89 -2.23
C HIS A 2 37.00 12.91 -1.08
N LYS A 3 36.50 13.28 0.10
CA LYS A 3 36.43 12.35 1.25
C LYS A 3 35.38 11.29 0.94
N ALA A 4 35.82 10.03 0.95
CA ALA A 4 34.94 8.88 1.02
C ALA A 4 34.22 8.90 2.37
N GLY A 5 32.89 8.71 2.38
CA GLY A 5 32.16 8.29 3.58
C GLY A 5 30.98 9.13 4.06
N GLU A 6 30.46 10.10 3.30
CA GLU A 6 29.14 10.67 3.65
C GLU A 6 28.04 9.85 2.99
N GLU A 7 27.57 8.80 3.69
CA GLU A 7 26.22 8.30 3.47
C GLU A 7 25.25 9.45 3.76
N LYS A 8 24.80 10.15 2.71
CA LYS A 8 23.71 11.11 2.80
C LYS A 8 22.43 10.32 3.10
N TYR A 9 22.06 10.24 4.37
CA TYR A 9 20.71 9.84 4.75
C TYR A 9 19.73 10.81 4.08
N LEU A 10 18.76 10.27 3.35
CA LEU A 10 17.66 11.04 2.78
C LEU A 10 16.94 11.73 3.94
N THR A 11 16.66 13.03 3.80
CA THR A 11 15.79 13.73 4.76
C THR A 11 14.38 13.16 4.66
N ASP A 12 13.57 13.27 5.71
CA ASP A 12 12.18 12.74 5.74
C ASP A 12 11.36 13.09 4.48
N ALA A 13 11.47 14.32 3.98
CA ALA A 13 10.79 14.74 2.75
C ALA A 13 11.23 13.96 1.49
N HIS A 14 12.51 13.59 1.38
CA HIS A 14 13.01 12.78 0.26
C HIS A 14 12.64 11.29 0.42
N LEU A 15 12.40 10.83 1.66
CA LEU A 15 11.89 9.49 1.92
C LEU A 15 10.42 9.39 1.52
N ASP A 16 9.60 10.38 1.86
CA ASP A 16 8.19 10.42 1.49
C ASP A 16 7.99 10.44 -0.04
N GLU A 17 8.77 11.25 -0.75
CA GLU A 17 8.73 11.31 -2.22
C GLU A 17 9.12 9.96 -2.85
N ALA A 18 10.19 9.33 -2.36
CA ALA A 18 10.61 8.00 -2.84
C ALA A 18 9.55 6.92 -2.54
N ILE A 19 8.84 7.02 -1.41
CA ILE A 19 7.74 6.12 -1.07
C ILE A 19 6.56 6.33 -2.03
N GLU A 20 6.20 7.58 -2.34
CA GLU A 20 5.12 7.91 -3.27
C GLU A 20 5.41 7.40 -4.70
N GLU A 21 6.65 7.60 -5.19
CA GLU A 21 7.07 7.11 -6.50
C GLU A 21 6.99 5.59 -6.63
N GLU A 22 7.41 4.88 -5.58
CA GLU A 22 7.43 3.42 -5.54
C GLU A 22 6.09 2.81 -5.10
N TRP A 23 5.13 3.64 -4.66
CA TRP A 23 3.91 3.15 -4.02
C TRP A 23 3.11 2.21 -4.92
N ALA A 24 3.08 2.46 -6.23
CA ALA A 24 2.41 1.59 -7.19
C ALA A 24 2.98 0.16 -7.24
N PHE A 25 4.25 -0.03 -6.86
CA PHE A 25 4.91 -1.34 -6.78
C PHE A 25 4.80 -1.93 -5.37
N ILE A 26 4.83 -1.08 -4.34
CA ILE A 26 4.75 -1.52 -2.94
C ILE A 26 3.33 -1.93 -2.56
N TYR A 27 2.33 -1.16 -2.99
CA TYR A 27 0.95 -1.28 -2.52
C TYR A 27 0.34 -2.67 -2.74
N PRO A 28 0.49 -3.33 -3.90
CA PRO A 28 -0.01 -4.69 -4.09
C PRO A 28 0.64 -5.73 -3.16
N VAL A 29 1.92 -5.54 -2.83
CA VAL A 29 2.64 -6.40 -1.90
C VAL A 29 2.18 -6.17 -0.46
N ALA A 30 2.06 -4.90 -0.06
CA ALA A 30 1.60 -4.49 1.26
C ALA A 30 0.19 -5.00 1.57
N GLU A 31 -0.71 -4.96 0.58
CA GLU A 31 -2.07 -5.51 0.72
C GLU A 31 -2.13 -7.04 0.60
N GLY A 32 -0.99 -7.69 0.32
CA GLY A 32 -0.88 -9.14 0.16
C GLY A 32 -1.75 -9.66 -0.98
N VAL A 33 -1.77 -8.93 -2.10
CA VAL A 33 -2.42 -9.37 -3.36
C VAL A 33 -1.41 -9.86 -4.40
N ALA A 34 -0.13 -9.55 -4.21
CA ALA A 34 0.98 -10.04 -5.02
C ALA A 34 2.26 -10.18 -4.19
N THR A 35 3.19 -10.98 -4.67
CA THR A 35 4.58 -11.02 -4.20
C THR A 35 5.41 -9.92 -4.87
N ARG A 36 6.60 -9.66 -4.31
CA ARG A 36 7.54 -8.69 -4.91
C ARG A 36 8.00 -9.14 -6.31
N GLU A 37 8.27 -10.43 -6.50
CA GLU A 37 8.66 -10.99 -7.80
C GLU A 37 7.57 -10.82 -8.87
N GLU A 38 6.30 -11.03 -8.49
CA GLU A 38 5.16 -10.83 -9.41
C GLU A 38 5.00 -9.37 -9.82
N VAL A 39 5.28 -8.43 -8.92
CA VAL A 39 5.24 -6.99 -9.22
C VAL A 39 6.40 -6.56 -10.11
N GLU A 40 7.63 -7.02 -9.81
CA GLU A 40 8.84 -6.66 -10.56
C GLU A 40 8.80 -7.17 -12.01
N THR A 41 8.12 -8.30 -12.24
CA THR A 41 7.96 -8.89 -13.58
C THR A 41 6.68 -8.45 -14.30
N ALA A 42 5.81 -7.67 -13.65
CA ALA A 42 4.53 -7.27 -14.21
C ALA A 42 4.69 -6.26 -15.36
N THR A 43 3.91 -6.45 -16.42
CA THR A 43 3.65 -5.37 -17.38
C THR A 43 2.93 -4.21 -16.69
N LEU A 44 3.00 -3.00 -17.26
CA LEU A 44 2.25 -1.84 -16.74
C LEU A 44 0.76 -2.14 -16.54
N LYS A 45 0.13 -2.84 -17.49
CA LYS A 45 -1.28 -3.26 -17.38
C LYS A 45 -1.49 -4.28 -16.24
N GLY A 46 -0.56 -5.21 -16.06
CA GLY A 46 -0.56 -6.14 -14.94
C GLY A 46 -0.46 -5.41 -13.61
N LEU A 47 0.45 -4.45 -13.50
CA LEU A 47 0.61 -3.61 -12.31
C LEU A 47 -0.66 -2.81 -11.98
N GLN A 48 -1.30 -2.22 -13.00
CA GLN A 48 -2.59 -1.52 -12.84
C GLN A 48 -3.68 -2.46 -12.31
N LEU A 49 -3.74 -3.71 -12.79
CA LEU A 49 -4.69 -4.70 -12.31
C LEU A 49 -4.42 -5.08 -10.85
N LEU A 50 -3.16 -5.32 -10.48
CA LEU A 50 -2.76 -5.66 -9.11
C LEU A 50 -3.10 -4.53 -8.13
N ASN A 51 -2.84 -3.28 -8.51
CA ASN A 51 -3.24 -2.11 -7.71
C ASN A 51 -4.77 -2.03 -7.57
N GLY A 52 -5.52 -2.23 -8.65
CA GLY A 52 -6.98 -2.25 -8.59
C GLY A 52 -7.53 -3.37 -7.68
N LEU A 53 -6.89 -4.54 -7.65
CA LEU A 53 -7.24 -5.64 -6.75
C LEU A 53 -6.95 -5.28 -5.29
N ALA A 54 -5.79 -4.68 -5.01
CA ALA A 54 -5.42 -4.17 -3.70
C ALA A 54 -6.48 -3.17 -3.19
N SER A 55 -6.83 -2.16 -4.00
CA SER A 55 -7.85 -1.17 -3.63
C SER A 55 -9.22 -1.78 -3.33
N ARG A 56 -9.69 -2.73 -4.16
CA ARG A 56 -10.97 -3.41 -3.91
C ARG A 56 -10.94 -4.22 -2.61
N LYS A 57 -9.83 -4.88 -2.30
CA LYS A 57 -9.68 -5.64 -1.05
C LYS A 57 -9.80 -4.73 0.16
N THR A 58 -9.14 -3.57 0.14
CA THR A 58 -9.25 -2.55 1.19
C THR A 58 -10.67 -2.03 1.31
N GLU A 59 -11.35 -1.74 0.19
CA GLU A 59 -12.73 -1.26 0.18
C GLU A 59 -13.72 -2.29 0.78
N VAL A 60 -13.59 -3.56 0.40
CA VAL A 60 -14.43 -4.65 0.94
C VAL A 60 -14.22 -4.81 2.45
N ARG A 61 -12.97 -4.75 2.91
CA ARG A 61 -12.65 -4.79 4.36
C ARG A 61 -13.26 -3.61 5.10
N ALA A 62 -13.14 -2.40 4.56
CA ALA A 62 -13.71 -1.20 5.17
C ALA A 62 -15.24 -1.29 5.28
N LYS A 63 -15.91 -1.79 4.23
CA LYS A 63 -17.37 -2.02 4.24
C LYS A 63 -17.78 -3.07 5.27
N ALA A 64 -17.05 -4.17 5.38
CA ALA A 64 -17.32 -5.20 6.37
C ALA A 64 -17.16 -4.65 7.80
N LEU A 65 -16.09 -3.90 8.07
CA LEU A 65 -15.87 -3.28 9.36
C LEU A 65 -16.98 -2.27 9.71
N ALA A 66 -17.37 -1.43 8.75
CA ALA A 66 -18.45 -0.48 8.93
C ALA A 66 -19.79 -1.17 9.26
N TYR A 67 -20.07 -2.31 8.62
CA TYR A 67 -21.25 -3.11 8.91
C TYR A 67 -21.24 -3.68 10.32
N GLU A 68 -20.11 -4.29 10.75
CA GLU A 68 -19.98 -4.83 12.11
C GLU A 68 -20.06 -3.74 13.18
N LEU A 69 -19.47 -2.57 12.94
CA LEU A 69 -19.59 -1.41 13.84
C LEU A 69 -21.04 -0.91 13.94
N ALA A 70 -21.74 -0.80 12.81
CA ALA A 70 -23.14 -0.38 12.80
C ALA A 70 -24.03 -1.36 13.57
N LYS A 71 -23.77 -2.66 13.45
CA LYS A 71 -24.48 -3.71 14.19
C LYS A 71 -24.20 -3.63 15.70
N ALA A 72 -22.93 -3.51 16.09
CA ALA A 72 -22.56 -3.39 17.50
C ALA A 72 -23.22 -2.16 18.17
N LEU A 73 -23.27 -1.03 17.46
CA LEU A 73 -23.94 0.17 17.94
C LEU A 73 -25.47 0.05 17.99
N SER A 74 -26.09 -0.76 17.11
CA SER A 74 -27.53 -1.00 17.16
C SER A 74 -27.95 -2.00 18.23
N ASP A 75 -27.05 -2.92 18.62
CA ASP A 75 -27.32 -3.94 19.64
C ASP A 75 -27.17 -3.38 21.08
N ASP A 76 -26.47 -2.26 21.28
CA ASP A 76 -26.29 -1.55 22.57
C ASP A 76 -27.49 -0.64 22.96
N ASP A 77 -28.49 -0.46 22.08
CA ASP A 77 -29.68 0.39 22.30
C ASP A 77 -30.90 -0.37 22.90
N ILE A 78 -30.71 -1.57 23.48
CA ILE A 78 -31.75 -2.38 24.18
C ILE A 78 -31.37 -2.63 25.63
#